data_AF-A0A399G9J1-F1
#
_entry.id   AF-A0A399G9J1-F1
#
_cell.length_a   1.000
_cell.length_b   1.000
_cell.length_c   1.000
_cell.angle_alpha   90.00
_cell.angle_beta   90.00
_cell.angle_gamma   90.00
#
_symmetry.space_group_name_H-M   'P 1'
#
loop_
_entity.id
_entity.type
_entity.pdbx_description
1 polymer ?
#
loop_
_entity_poly.entity_id
_entity_poly.type
_entity_poly.pdbx_seq_one_letter_code
_entity_poly.pdbx_strand_id
1 'polypeptide(L)'
;MYERALRGKEEALGVGHSSTLDTVNNLGLLYAAQGRLGEAEKMYERALRGYEALGSVRVQQYLPALNTLQNMGDLYAKRAESAKAREVYTRALSGLTSVLGASSERCMGLSAKIDVLPSASREDGGQLKPPTVGERPASQHDRTKKGSKLSMRRLMRKLC
;
A
#
# COMPACT_ATOMS: atom_id res chain seq x y z
N MET A 1 4.81 -20.20 -15.85
CA MET A 1 3.60 -20.45 -16.68
C MET A 1 2.76 -19.19 -16.87
N TYR A 2 2.40 -18.46 -15.81
CA TYR A 2 1.55 -17.26 -15.93
C TYR A 2 2.10 -16.15 -16.84
N GLU A 3 3.42 -15.90 -16.88
CA GLU A 3 4.00 -14.90 -17.78
C GLU A 3 3.83 -15.23 -19.27
N ARG A 4 3.95 -16.52 -19.63
CA ARG A 4 3.70 -16.99 -21.01
C ARG A 4 2.22 -16.86 -21.37
N ALA A 5 1.34 -17.24 -20.45
CA ALA A 5 -0.11 -17.10 -20.63
C ALA A 5 -0.53 -15.63 -20.74
N LEU A 6 0.09 -14.74 -19.97
CA LEU A 6 -0.17 -13.31 -20.00
C LEU A 6 0.17 -12.73 -21.38
N ARG A 7 1.36 -13.02 -21.90
CA ARG A 7 1.78 -12.56 -23.23
C ARG A 7 0.81 -13.00 -24.33
N GLY A 8 0.44 -14.28 -24.35
CA GLY A 8 -0.51 -14.79 -25.33
C GLY A 8 -1.91 -14.17 -25.21
N LYS A 9 -2.38 -13.88 -23.98
CA LYS A 9 -3.66 -13.19 -23.76
C LYS A 9 -3.61 -11.72 -24.14
N GLU A 10 -2.50 -11.03 -23.89
CA GLU A 10 -2.29 -9.65 -24.33
C GLU A 10 -2.32 -9.54 -25.86
N GLU A 11 -1.70 -10.49 -26.56
CA GLU A 11 -1.69 -10.56 -28.02
C GLU A 11 -3.08 -10.90 -28.59
N ALA A 12 -3.79 -11.86 -27.99
CA ALA A 12 -5.06 -12.35 -28.52
C ALA A 12 -6.28 -11.50 -28.13
N LEU A 13 -6.30 -10.97 -26.90
CA LEU A 13 -7.47 -10.31 -26.31
C LEU A 13 -7.22 -8.83 -26.01
N GLY A 14 -5.95 -8.40 -25.96
CA GLY A 14 -5.55 -7.07 -25.54
C GLY A 14 -5.28 -6.96 -24.04
N VAL A 15 -4.56 -5.90 -23.67
CA VAL A 15 -4.09 -5.61 -22.30
C VAL A 15 -5.22 -5.28 -21.32
N GLY A 16 -6.35 -4.78 -21.82
CA GLY A 16 -7.50 -4.37 -21.01
C GLY A 16 -8.56 -5.45 -20.84
N HIS A 17 -8.43 -6.61 -21.50
CA HIS A 17 -9.45 -7.64 -21.43
C HIS A 17 -9.50 -8.30 -20.04
N SER A 18 -10.70 -8.57 -19.53
CA SER A 18 -10.92 -9.14 -18.18
C SER A 18 -10.06 -10.38 -17.91
N SER A 19 -10.05 -11.34 -18.83
CA SER A 19 -9.24 -12.56 -18.71
C SER A 19 -7.72 -12.32 -18.73
N THR A 20 -7.26 -11.24 -19.36
CA THR A 20 -5.86 -10.81 -19.32
C THR A 20 -5.55 -10.26 -17.94
N LEU A 21 -6.40 -9.39 -17.41
CA LEU A 21 -6.28 -8.80 -16.07
C LEU A 21 -6.36 -9.84 -14.95
N ASP A 22 -7.22 -10.85 -15.09
CA ASP A 22 -7.27 -11.99 -14.14
C ASP A 22 -5.93 -12.73 -14.11
N THR A 23 -5.25 -12.84 -15.25
CA THR A 23 -3.93 -13.47 -15.35
C THR A 23 -2.87 -12.61 -14.67
N VAL A 24 -2.96 -11.28 -14.80
CA VAL A 24 -2.10 -10.34 -14.07
C VAL A 24 -2.32 -10.47 -12.55
N ASN A 25 -3.57 -10.53 -12.07
CA ASN A 25 -3.86 -10.74 -10.64
C ASN A 25 -3.30 -12.09 -10.14
N ASN A 26 -3.43 -13.16 -10.92
CA ASN A 26 -2.88 -14.47 -10.56
C ASN A 26 -1.34 -14.46 -10.51
N LEU A 27 -0.69 -13.68 -11.38
CA LEU A 27 0.76 -13.47 -11.31
C LEU A 27 1.15 -12.72 -10.03
N GLY A 28 0.34 -11.74 -9.60
CA GLY A 28 0.50 -11.08 -8.30
C GLY A 28 0.42 -12.05 -7.12
N LEU A 29 -0.55 -12.97 -7.12
CA LEU A 29 -0.69 -14.01 -6.11
C LEU A 29 0.54 -14.93 -6.07
N LEU A 30 1.05 -15.34 -7.23
CA LEU A 30 2.25 -16.15 -7.32
C LEU A 30 3.46 -15.44 -6.70
N TYR A 31 3.67 -14.16 -7.02
CA TYR A 31 4.76 -13.38 -6.43
C TYR A 31 4.60 -13.18 -4.93
N ALA A 32 3.37 -12.96 -4.45
CA ALA A 32 3.10 -12.85 -3.02
C ALA A 32 3.41 -14.17 -2.28
N ALA A 33 3.13 -15.31 -2.90
CA ALA A 33 3.46 -16.64 -2.36
C ALA A 33 4.98 -16.89 -2.34
N GLN A 34 5.73 -16.33 -3.30
CA GLN A 34 7.19 -16.39 -3.35
C GLN A 34 7.89 -15.38 -2.42
N GLY A 35 7.15 -14.58 -1.66
CA GLY A 35 7.71 -13.50 -0.84
C GLY A 35 8.22 -12.29 -1.65
N ARG A 36 7.99 -12.28 -2.96
CA ARG A 36 8.33 -11.18 -3.89
C ARG A 36 7.27 -10.09 -3.82
N LEU A 37 7.10 -9.52 -2.65
CA LEU A 37 5.96 -8.65 -2.36
C LEU A 37 5.94 -7.40 -3.25
N GLY A 38 7.10 -6.82 -3.58
CA GLY A 38 7.19 -5.63 -4.44
C GLY A 38 6.68 -5.86 -5.86
N GLU A 39 6.90 -7.05 -6.42
CA GLU A 39 6.41 -7.39 -7.75
C GLU A 39 4.94 -7.78 -7.73
N ALA A 40 4.49 -8.42 -6.64
CA ALA A 40 3.07 -8.72 -6.44
C ALA A 40 2.22 -7.44 -6.42
N GLU A 41 2.67 -6.41 -5.70
CA GLU A 41 2.00 -5.10 -5.66
C GLU A 41 1.88 -4.48 -7.06
N LYS A 42 2.97 -4.46 -7.84
CA LYS A 42 2.95 -3.96 -9.23
C LYS A 42 1.94 -4.70 -10.10
N MET A 43 1.81 -6.01 -9.93
CA MET A 43 0.83 -6.79 -10.69
C MET A 43 -0.61 -6.45 -10.26
N TYR A 44 -0.88 -6.33 -8.97
CA TYR A 44 -2.21 -5.97 -8.49
C TYR A 44 -2.61 -4.55 -8.92
N GLU A 45 -1.70 -3.57 -8.85
CA GLU A 45 -1.95 -2.21 -9.34
C GLU A 45 -2.25 -2.20 -10.84
N ARG A 46 -1.49 -2.96 -11.63
CA ARG A 46 -1.72 -3.11 -13.07
C ARG A 46 -3.10 -3.70 -13.35
N ALA A 47 -3.51 -4.74 -12.63
CA ALA A 47 -4.82 -5.36 -12.78
C ALA A 47 -5.94 -4.37 -12.43
N LEU A 48 -5.83 -3.65 -11.31
CA LEU A 48 -6.82 -2.65 -10.89
C LEU A 48 -6.98 -1.51 -11.90
N ARG A 49 -5.87 -0.95 -12.41
CA ARG A 49 -5.93 0.07 -13.45
C ARG A 49 -6.61 -0.43 -14.72
N GLY A 50 -6.35 -1.68 -15.10
CA GLY A 50 -7.03 -2.29 -16.24
C GLY A 50 -8.53 -2.46 -16.01
N TYR A 51 -8.94 -2.86 -14.80
CA TYR A 51 -10.36 -2.97 -14.45
C TYR A 51 -11.04 -1.59 -14.39
N GLU A 52 -10.34 -0.55 -13.96
CA GLU A 52 -10.81 0.85 -14.01
C GLU A 52 -10.99 1.32 -15.46
N ALA A 53 -10.10 0.91 -16.37
CA ALA A 53 -10.16 1.27 -17.79
C ALA A 53 -11.25 0.53 -18.58
N LEU A 54 -11.77 -0.60 -18.09
CA LEU A 54 -12.84 -1.38 -18.76
C LEU A 54 -14.20 -0.65 -18.81
N GLY A 55 -14.33 0.52 -18.18
CA GLY A 55 -15.35 1.54 -18.51
C GLY A 55 -16.82 1.20 -18.24
N SER A 56 -17.18 -0.03 -17.85
CA SER A 56 -18.58 -0.46 -17.74
C SER A 56 -19.02 -0.93 -16.36
N VAL A 57 -18.13 -0.95 -15.36
CA VAL A 57 -18.50 -1.33 -13.99
C VAL A 57 -17.84 -0.34 -13.05
N ARG A 58 -18.61 0.27 -12.15
CA ARG A 58 -18.01 0.94 -10.97
C ARG A 58 -17.05 -0.09 -10.40
N VAL A 59 -15.74 0.15 -10.39
CA VAL A 59 -14.75 -0.83 -9.89
C VAL A 59 -15.10 -1.34 -8.49
N GLN A 60 -15.85 -0.52 -7.75
CA GLN A 60 -16.52 -0.83 -6.49
C GLN A 60 -17.52 -2.01 -6.55
N GLN A 61 -17.94 -2.51 -7.72
CA GLN A 61 -18.94 -3.58 -7.87
C GLN A 61 -18.45 -4.72 -8.78
N TYR A 62 -17.25 -4.62 -9.34
CA TYR A 62 -16.68 -5.68 -10.16
C TYR A 62 -15.94 -6.70 -9.30
N LEU A 63 -16.49 -7.91 -9.16
CA LEU A 63 -15.95 -8.93 -8.27
C LEU A 63 -14.45 -9.23 -8.48
N PRO A 64 -13.91 -9.36 -9.71
CA PRO A 64 -12.47 -9.56 -9.90
C PRO A 64 -11.59 -8.40 -9.39
N ALA A 65 -12.06 -7.16 -9.52
CA ALA A 65 -11.35 -6.01 -8.96
C ALA A 65 -11.39 -6.01 -7.42
N LEU A 66 -12.54 -6.36 -6.83
CA LEU A 66 -12.68 -6.50 -5.37
C LEU A 66 -11.80 -7.65 -4.83
N ASN A 67 -11.67 -8.76 -5.57
CA ASN A 67 -10.72 -9.84 -5.24
C ASN A 67 -9.28 -9.31 -5.24
N THR A 68 -8.93 -8.49 -6.22
CA THR A 68 -7.58 -7.91 -6.34
C THR A 68 -7.28 -6.99 -5.15
N LEU A 69 -8.24 -6.15 -4.74
CA LEU A 69 -8.11 -5.30 -3.55
C LEU A 69 -7.93 -6.11 -2.26
N GLN A 70 -8.68 -7.21 -2.10
CA GLN A 70 -8.49 -8.13 -0.97
C GLN A 70 -7.09 -8.73 -0.95
N ASN A 71 -6.57 -9.16 -2.11
CA ASN A 71 -5.22 -9.72 -2.22
C ASN A 71 -4.13 -8.67 -1.92
N MET A 72 -4.33 -7.42 -2.34
CA MET A 72 -3.45 -6.30 -1.95
C MET A 72 -3.48 -6.06 -0.44
N GLY A 73 -4.65 -6.16 0.20
CA GLY A 73 -4.76 -6.04 1.64
C GLY A 73 -3.98 -7.13 2.38
N ASP A 74 -4.09 -8.37 1.93
CA ASP A 74 -3.32 -9.49 2.48
C ASP A 74 -1.80 -9.28 2.30
N LEU A 75 -1.39 -8.67 1.19
CA LEU A 75 0.00 -8.32 0.92
C LEU A 75 0.49 -7.20 1.87
N TYR A 76 -0.28 -6.13 2.07
CA TYR A 76 0.09 -5.05 2.99
C TYR A 76 0.11 -5.52 4.44
N ALA A 77 -0.83 -6.39 4.84
CA ALA A 77 -0.83 -7.01 6.15
C ALA A 77 0.47 -7.81 6.39
N LYS A 78 0.94 -8.57 5.38
CA LYS A 78 2.23 -9.29 5.44
C LYS A 78 3.44 -8.37 5.57
N ARG A 79 3.36 -7.13 5.06
CA ARG A 79 4.42 -6.12 5.18
C ARG A 79 4.35 -5.28 6.46
N ALA A 80 3.39 -5.57 7.35
CA ALA A 80 3.06 -4.75 8.51
C ALA A 80 2.61 -3.31 8.16
N GLU A 81 2.20 -3.07 6.90
CA GLU A 81 1.66 -1.79 6.44
C GLU A 81 0.16 -1.69 6.78
N SER A 82 -0.16 -1.74 8.07
CA SER A 82 -1.53 -1.90 8.58
C SER A 82 -2.50 -0.80 8.13
N ALA A 83 -2.00 0.43 7.96
CA ALA A 83 -2.79 1.56 7.46
C ALA A 83 -3.25 1.32 6.00
N LYS A 84 -2.34 0.92 5.11
CA LYS A 84 -2.66 0.62 3.71
C LYS A 84 -3.55 -0.61 3.59
N ALA A 85 -3.27 -1.66 4.39
CA ALA A 85 -4.11 -2.86 4.44
C ALA A 85 -5.55 -2.51 4.81
N ARG A 86 -5.75 -1.68 5.84
CA ARG A 86 -7.07 -1.21 6.27
C ARG A 86 -7.79 -0.44 5.19
N GLU A 87 -7.10 0.45 4.49
CA GLU A 87 -7.68 1.24 3.38
C GLU A 87 -8.21 0.34 2.26
N VAL A 88 -7.37 -0.57 1.75
CA VAL A 88 -7.77 -1.45 0.64
C VAL A 88 -8.84 -2.47 1.04
N TYR A 89 -8.80 -3.00 2.27
CA TYR A 89 -9.87 -3.86 2.78
C TYR A 89 -11.18 -3.09 2.94
N THR A 90 -11.15 -1.84 3.42
CA THR A 90 -12.36 -1.02 3.56
C THR A 90 -12.99 -0.74 2.19
N ARG A 91 -12.17 -0.43 1.17
CA ARG A 91 -12.62 -0.27 -0.22
C ARG A 91 -13.23 -1.56 -0.76
N ALA A 92 -12.59 -2.72 -0.52
CA ALA A 92 -13.11 -4.02 -0.93
C ALA A 92 -14.42 -4.40 -0.21
N LEU A 93 -14.52 -4.14 1.10
CA LEU A 93 -15.70 -4.43 1.91
C LEU A 93 -16.91 -3.61 1.47
N SER A 94 -16.74 -2.30 1.25
CA SER A 94 -17.80 -1.42 0.74
C SER A 94 -18.36 -1.93 -0.59
N GLY A 95 -17.46 -2.35 -1.48
CA GLY A 95 -17.86 -2.90 -2.77
C GLY A 95 -18.54 -4.26 -2.69
N LEU A 96 -17.99 -5.19 -1.92
CA LEU A 96 -18.57 -6.52 -1.72
C LEU A 96 -19.92 -6.45 -1.01
N THR A 97 -20.09 -5.54 -0.06
CA THR A 97 -21.37 -5.31 0.63
C THR A 97 -22.45 -4.88 -0.36
N SER A 98 -22.10 -4.07 -1.36
CA SER A 98 -23.02 -3.62 -2.40
C SER A 98 -23.44 -4.75 -3.37
N VAL A 99 -22.60 -5.77 -3.57
CA VAL A 99 -22.83 -6.85 -4.55
C VAL A 99 -23.43 -8.10 -3.89
N LEU A 100 -22.94 -8.49 -2.72
CA LEU A 100 -23.25 -9.74 -2.04
C LEU A 100 -24.08 -9.55 -0.76
N GLY A 101 -24.22 -8.30 -0.29
CA GLY A 101 -24.85 -7.97 0.99
C GLY A 101 -23.88 -8.04 2.17
N ALA A 102 -24.19 -7.29 3.24
CA ALA A 102 -23.35 -7.18 4.44
C ALA A 102 -23.20 -8.51 5.20
N SER A 103 -24.21 -9.38 5.13
CA SER A 103 -24.25 -10.68 5.81
C SER A 103 -23.52 -11.80 5.06
N SER A 104 -22.90 -11.51 3.91
CA SER A 104 -22.08 -12.49 3.20
C SER A 104 -20.88 -12.90 4.06
N GLU A 105 -20.56 -14.20 4.10
CA GLU A 105 -19.36 -14.73 4.77
C GLU A 105 -18.10 -13.95 4.38
N ARG A 106 -18.03 -13.54 3.11
CA ARG A 106 -16.91 -12.78 2.59
C ARG A 106 -16.79 -11.37 3.17
N CYS A 107 -17.92 -10.69 3.35
CA CYS A 107 -17.97 -9.36 3.97
C CYS A 107 -17.63 -9.46 5.47
N MET A 108 -18.19 -10.45 6.18
CA MET A 108 -17.88 -10.70 7.59
C MET A 108 -16.40 -11.03 7.80
N GLY A 109 -15.82 -11.88 6.95
CA GLY A 109 -14.40 -12.22 7.01
C GLY A 109 -13.49 -11.01 6.76
N LEU A 110 -13.85 -10.12 5.84
CA LEU A 110 -13.10 -8.87 5.62
C LEU A 110 -13.22 -7.90 6.79
N SER A 111 -14.42 -7.77 7.37
CA SER A 111 -14.65 -6.95 8.56
C SER A 111 -13.78 -7.43 9.73
N ALA A 112 -13.79 -8.74 10.00
CA ALA A 112 -12.95 -9.33 11.04
C ALA A 112 -11.45 -9.08 10.81
N LYS A 113 -10.97 -9.17 9.55
CA LYS A 113 -9.59 -8.81 9.21
C LYS A 113 -9.29 -7.34 9.54
N ILE A 114 -10.19 -6.42 9.21
CA ILE A 114 -10.03 -4.97 9.49
C ILE A 114 -9.97 -4.70 11.00
N ASP A 115 -10.78 -5.40 11.79
CA ASP A 115 -10.85 -5.22 13.24
C ASP A 115 -9.58 -5.72 13.95
N VAL A 116 -8.98 -6.81 13.45
CA VAL A 116 -7.75 -7.39 14.01
C VAL A 116 -6.48 -6.63 13.59
N LEU A 117 -6.52 -5.82 12.53
CA LEU A 117 -5.36 -5.03 12.12
C LEU A 117 -4.94 -4.04 13.22
N PRO A 118 -3.64 -3.91 13.52
CA PRO A 118 -3.14 -2.91 14.46
C PRO A 118 -3.65 -1.50 14.10
N SER A 119 -4.15 -0.77 15.10
CA SER A 119 -4.38 0.67 14.95
C SER A 119 -3.03 1.37 14.87
N ALA A 120 -2.93 2.47 14.12
CA ALA A 120 -1.70 3.25 13.95
C ALA A 120 -1.11 3.81 15.27
N SER A 121 -1.79 3.59 16.39
CA SER A 121 -1.41 4.04 17.73
C SER A 121 -0.55 2.98 18.45
N ARG A 122 0.60 2.62 17.87
CA ARG A 122 1.75 2.02 18.58
C ARG A 122 2.91 1.76 17.61
N GLU A 123 3.45 2.84 17.05
CA GLU A 123 4.91 2.88 16.94
C GLU A 123 5.44 3.19 18.35
N ASP A 124 5.44 2.17 19.22
CA ASP A 124 6.35 2.19 20.36
C ASP A 124 7.74 2.00 19.74
N GLY A 125 8.36 3.13 19.42
CA GLY A 125 9.78 3.21 19.09
C GLY A 125 10.55 2.68 20.28
N GLY A 126 10.76 1.36 20.30
CA GLY A 126 11.72 0.66 21.13
C GLY A 126 13.13 1.12 20.77
N GLN A 127 13.47 2.35 21.13
CA GLN A 127 14.84 2.77 21.30
C GLN A 127 15.32 2.08 22.58
N LEU A 128 15.83 0.86 22.43
CA LEU A 128 16.74 0.26 23.40
C LEU A 128 17.93 1.22 23.56
N LYS A 129 17.81 2.14 24.53
CA LYS A 129 18.92 2.95 25.00
C LYS A 129 19.75 2.02 25.90
N PRO A 130 21.04 1.76 25.60
CA PRO A 130 21.86 0.94 26.46
C PRO A 130 22.05 1.63 27.82
N PRO A 131 22.25 0.88 28.93
CA PRO A 131 22.41 1.47 30.24
C PRO A 131 23.75 2.21 30.29
N THR A 132 23.71 3.54 30.32
CA THR A 132 24.88 4.36 30.60
C THR A 132 25.17 4.30 32.10
N VAL A 133 26.18 3.51 32.45
CA VAL A 133 26.84 3.53 33.76
C VAL A 133 27.50 4.88 33.95
N GLY A 134 27.15 5.52 35.06
CA GLY A 134 27.87 6.54 35.83
C GLY A 134 28.82 7.51 35.12
N GLU A 135 28.52 8.81 35.26
CA GLU A 135 29.52 9.79 35.67
C GLU A 135 28.86 11.05 36.27
N ARG A 136 29.53 11.59 37.28
CA ARG A 136 29.09 12.62 38.25
C ARG A 136 29.02 14.04 37.65
N PRO A 137 28.35 15.00 38.31
CA PRO A 137 28.15 16.34 37.77
C PRO A 137 29.37 17.23 37.99
N ALA A 138 29.68 18.08 37.01
CA ALA A 138 30.60 19.20 37.16
C ALA A 138 29.91 20.52 36.78
N SER A 139 30.20 21.51 37.61
CA SER A 139 29.70 22.88 37.76
C SER A 139 29.84 23.82 36.55
N GLN A 140 28.86 24.73 36.45
CA GLN A 140 28.89 26.20 36.23
C GLN A 140 29.97 26.89 35.37
N HIS A 141 29.55 28.05 34.83
CA HIS A 141 30.26 29.14 34.12
C HIS A 141 30.31 28.99 32.59
N ASP A 142 30.17 30.02 31.75
CA ASP A 142 29.78 31.42 31.85
C ASP A 142 29.54 31.91 30.41
N ARG A 143 28.70 32.93 30.26
CA ARG A 143 28.68 34.00 29.25
C ARG A 143 29.13 33.80 27.78
N THR A 144 28.23 34.27 26.90
CA THR A 144 28.40 35.36 25.90
C THR A 144 28.29 35.07 24.39
N LYS A 145 27.36 35.87 23.80
CA LYS A 145 27.45 36.67 22.57
C LYS A 145 27.37 36.01 21.17
N LYS A 146 26.24 36.34 20.52
CA LYS A 146 26.07 37.02 19.22
C LYS A 146 26.91 36.55 18.02
N GLY A 147 26.21 36.16 16.96
CA GLY A 147 26.78 36.14 15.61
C GLY A 147 25.86 35.56 14.53
N SER A 148 24.76 36.26 14.20
CA SER A 148 23.99 36.00 12.99
C SER A 148 24.83 36.32 11.75
N LYS A 149 25.09 35.31 10.91
CA LYS A 149 25.54 35.51 9.52
C LYS A 149 24.56 34.82 8.58
N LEU A 150 23.58 35.60 8.14
CA LEU A 150 22.71 35.28 7.02
C LEU A 150 23.53 35.43 5.73
N SER A 151 23.72 34.35 4.99
CA SER A 151 24.28 34.37 3.64
C SER A 151 23.49 33.39 2.79
N MET A 152 22.77 33.89 1.78
CA MET A 152 23.03 33.59 0.37
C MET A 152 21.88 34.04 -0.53
N ARG A 153 22.24 34.95 -1.43
CA ARG A 153 22.08 34.84 -2.89
C ARG A 153 20.72 34.39 -3.42
N ARG A 154 19.99 35.33 -4.02
CA ARG A 154 19.32 35.20 -5.33
C ARG A 154 18.81 36.56 -5.77
N LEU A 155 19.57 37.27 -6.61
CA LEU A 155 18.99 38.27 -7.49
C LEU A 155 19.39 37.91 -8.92
N MET A 156 18.41 37.35 -9.63
CA MET A 156 18.44 37.04 -11.05
C MET A 156 17.32 37.89 -11.68
N ARG A 157 17.63 38.50 -12.84
CA ARG A 157 16.71 39.02 -13.88
C ARG A 157 16.10 40.42 -13.70
N LYS A 158 16.58 41.33 -14.55
CA LYS A 158 15.83 42.23 -15.46
C LYS A 158 16.80 42.40 -16.65
N LEU A 159 16.58 42.00 -17.92
CA LEU A 159 15.44 41.95 -18.83
C LEU A 159 14.68 43.29 -18.92
N CYS A 160 14.74 43.82 -20.15
CA CYS A 160 14.31 45.12 -20.69
C CYS A 160 15.31 46.27 -20.47
#